data_AF-A0A139AJX9-F1
#
_entry.id   AF-A0A139AJX9-F1
#
_cell.length_a   1.000
_cell.length_b   1.000
_cell.length_c   1.000
_cell.angle_alpha   90.00
_cell.angle_beta   90.00
_cell.angle_gamma   90.00
#
_symmetry.space_group_name_H-M   'P 1'
#
loop_
_entity.id
_entity.type
_entity.pdbx_description
1 polymer ?
#
loop_
_entity_poly.entity_id
_entity_poly.type
_entity_poly.pdbx_seq_one_letter_code
_entity_poly.pdbx_strand_id
1 'polypeptide(L)'
;MASEGGNVILDSLPYIDKEYEDECVRAEVDALIEEELQRRPARDAPNLPPEILLFESNPILAAELDRVERGQKLNAIDTSRYRLPKPPQDDDLEGWKKAVDNARAQLEHQYSRLINLELLNKFGPNAWKIHNFQLEATNASLQAKIDDYSRKIMELNKLRKLDQTREGQILRQLQAKWNEHVATHIQLETAYLGMELEVKLLEQQYGVVSEHS
;
A
#
# COMPACT_ATOMS: atom_id res chain seq x y z
N MET A 1 -23.70 0.71 22.64
CA MET A 1 -23.26 2.12 22.68
C MET A 1 -22.33 2.34 21.51
N ALA A 2 -22.88 2.76 20.37
CA ALA A 2 -22.10 3.21 19.23
C ALA A 2 -21.39 4.50 19.66
N SER A 3 -20.05 4.50 19.70
CA SER A 3 -19.34 5.74 19.90
C SER A 3 -19.66 6.65 18.73
N GLU A 4 -20.27 7.80 19.01
CA GLU A 4 -20.30 8.94 18.11
C GLU A 4 -18.86 9.16 17.64
N GLY A 5 -18.59 8.81 16.38
CA GLY A 5 -17.35 9.18 15.71
C GLY A 5 -17.38 10.68 15.53
N GLY A 6 -16.99 11.41 16.57
CA GLY A 6 -16.70 12.83 16.47
C GLY A 6 -15.81 13.00 15.25
N ASN A 7 -16.24 13.83 14.31
CA ASN A 7 -15.50 14.07 13.07
C ASN A 7 -14.22 14.81 13.47
N VAL A 8 -13.18 14.06 13.86
CA VAL A 8 -11.88 14.61 14.24
C VAL A 8 -11.32 15.23 12.98
N ILE A 9 -11.33 16.56 12.93
CA ILE A 9 -10.69 17.31 11.86
C ILE A 9 -9.20 17.18 12.09
N LEU A 10 -8.59 16.21 11.42
CA LEU A 10 -7.15 16.04 11.38
C LEU A 10 -6.60 17.00 10.33
N ASP A 11 -5.92 18.04 10.78
CA ASP A 11 -5.22 18.98 9.91
C ASP A 11 -3.71 18.70 9.98
N SER A 12 -3.12 18.52 8.81
CA SER A 12 -1.68 18.32 8.63
C SER A 12 -1.29 18.91 7.29
N LEU A 13 -0.23 19.72 7.24
CA LEU A 13 0.16 20.47 6.03
C LEU A 13 1.49 19.97 5.45
N PRO A 14 1.54 18.80 4.79
CA PRO A 14 2.78 18.25 4.23
C PRO A 14 3.63 19.22 3.38
N TYR A 15 3.01 20.09 2.58
CA TYR A 15 3.78 21.01 1.73
C TYR A 15 4.44 22.17 2.51
N ILE A 16 4.02 22.40 3.76
CA ILE A 16 4.55 23.45 4.66
C ILE A 16 5.46 22.85 5.72
N ASP A 17 5.02 21.78 6.39
CA ASP A 17 5.62 21.21 7.60
C ASP A 17 6.79 20.28 7.27
N LYS A 18 7.81 20.70 6.53
CA LYS A 18 8.88 19.81 6.04
C LYS A 18 9.78 19.16 7.10
N GLU A 19 9.59 19.51 8.37
CA GLU A 19 10.35 18.97 9.51
C GLU A 19 10.18 17.45 9.68
N TYR A 20 9.09 16.86 9.17
CA TYR A 20 8.94 15.40 9.14
C TYR A 20 9.87 14.69 8.14
N GLU A 21 10.49 15.41 7.19
CA GLU A 21 11.47 14.84 6.27
C GLU A 21 12.81 14.52 6.97
N ASP A 22 13.02 15.07 8.16
CA ASP A 22 14.19 14.78 8.99
C ASP A 22 14.07 13.41 9.67
N GLU A 23 15.01 12.51 9.38
CA GLU A 23 15.01 11.13 9.88
C GLU A 23 15.01 11.06 11.42
N CYS A 24 15.62 12.04 12.09
CA CYS A 24 15.64 12.11 13.56
C CYS A 24 14.24 12.34 14.14
N VAL A 25 13.47 13.28 13.56
CA VAL A 25 12.10 13.59 13.98
C VAL A 25 11.20 12.39 13.71
N ARG A 26 11.38 11.74 12.56
CA ARG A 26 10.64 10.53 12.22
C ARG A 26 10.88 9.40 13.22
N ALA A 27 12.14 9.14 13.58
CA ALA A 27 12.48 8.10 14.54
C ALA A 27 11.89 8.37 15.94
N GLU A 28 11.86 9.64 16.38
CA GLU A 28 11.22 10.04 17.64
C GLU A 28 9.70 9.83 17.60
N VAL A 29 9.05 10.25 16.51
CA VAL A 29 7.61 10.03 16.32
C VAL A 29 7.27 8.55 16.27
N ASP A 30 8.04 7.75 15.53
CA ASP A 30 7.84 6.30 15.44
C ASP A 30 8.02 5.62 16.81
N ALA A 31 8.98 6.06 17.63
CA ALA A 31 9.14 5.55 19.00
C ALA A 31 7.94 5.89 19.90
N LEU A 32 7.40 7.11 19.80
CA LEU A 32 6.20 7.51 20.54
C LEU A 32 4.95 6.73 20.10
N ILE A 33 4.82 6.46 18.79
CA ILE A 33 3.75 5.61 18.25
C ILE A 33 3.87 4.20 18.82
N GLU A 34 5.07 3.62 18.85
CA GLU A 34 5.32 2.29 19.40
C GLU A 34 4.98 2.21 20.89
N GLU A 35 5.35 3.22 21.69
CA GLU A 35 4.96 3.29 23.11
C GLU A 35 3.43 3.30 23.29
N GLU A 36 2.70 4.07 22.46
CA GLU A 36 1.24 4.11 22.52
C GLU A 36 0.60 2.79 22.03
N LEU A 37 1.18 2.13 21.03
CA LEU A 37 0.76 0.80 20.58
C LEU A 37 0.98 -0.26 21.67
N GLN A 38 2.05 -0.16 22.46
CA GLN A 38 2.30 -1.04 23.60
C GLN A 38 1.27 -0.81 24.73
N ARG A 39 0.90 0.45 24.99
CA ARG A 39 -0.11 0.80 26.01
C ARG A 39 -1.52 0.40 25.61
N ARG A 40 -1.81 0.37 24.31
CA ARG A 40 -3.09 -0.05 23.74
C ARG A 40 -2.85 -1.12 22.67
N PRO A 41 -2.72 -2.40 23.05
CA PRO A 41 -2.65 -3.47 22.07
C PRO A 41 -3.85 -3.37 21.13
N ALA A 42 -3.58 -3.49 19.83
CA ALA A 42 -4.57 -3.29 18.78
C ALA A 42 -5.86 -4.05 19.12
N ARG A 43 -7.00 -3.34 19.15
CA ARG A 43 -8.30 -4.00 19.02
C ARG A 43 -8.27 -4.80 17.72
N ASP A 44 -8.72 -6.05 17.74
CA ASP A 44 -8.94 -6.86 16.55
C ASP A 44 -9.52 -5.97 15.45
N ALA A 45 -8.75 -5.76 14.37
CA ALA A 45 -9.09 -4.74 13.40
C ALA A 45 -10.47 -5.09 12.81
N PRO A 46 -11.52 -4.30 13.10
CA PRO A 46 -12.89 -4.71 12.83
C PRO A 46 -13.22 -4.83 11.34
N ASN A 47 -12.28 -4.43 10.47
CA ASN A 47 -12.41 -4.36 9.02
C ASN A 47 -11.41 -5.25 8.27
N LEU A 48 -10.68 -6.15 8.94
CA LEU A 48 -9.93 -7.17 8.20
C LEU A 48 -10.95 -8.06 7.48
N PRO A 49 -10.81 -8.27 6.15
CA PRO A 49 -11.59 -9.27 5.46
C PRO A 49 -11.42 -10.62 6.20
N PRO A 50 -12.48 -11.43 6.33
CA PRO A 50 -12.33 -12.77 6.86
C PRO A 50 -11.27 -13.52 6.05
N GLU A 51 -10.56 -14.42 6.72
CA GLU A 51 -9.56 -15.27 6.09
C GLU A 51 -10.21 -15.99 4.89
N ILE A 52 -9.67 -15.74 3.69
CA ILE A 52 -10.23 -16.30 2.46
C ILE A 52 -9.72 -17.73 2.35
N LEU A 53 -10.57 -18.69 2.71
CA LEU A 53 -10.31 -20.09 2.46
C LEU A 53 -10.47 -20.37 0.96
N LEU A 54 -9.36 -20.66 0.30
CA LEU A 54 -9.36 -20.96 -1.13
C LEU A 54 -9.96 -22.35 -1.38
N PHE A 55 -10.86 -22.43 -2.35
CA PHE A 55 -11.48 -23.67 -2.82
C PHE A 55 -12.36 -24.42 -1.81
N GLU A 56 -13.05 -23.74 -0.88
CA GLU A 56 -14.04 -24.37 0.02
C GLU A 56 -15.04 -25.27 -0.71
N SER A 57 -15.53 -24.81 -1.88
CA SER A 57 -16.51 -25.53 -2.69
C SER A 57 -15.92 -26.73 -3.44
N ASN A 58 -14.59 -26.88 -3.50
CA ASN A 58 -13.94 -27.94 -4.26
C ASN A 58 -12.89 -28.68 -3.41
N PRO A 59 -13.28 -29.81 -2.79
CA PRO A 59 -12.40 -30.55 -1.87
C PRO A 59 -11.15 -31.12 -2.56
N ILE A 60 -11.19 -31.34 -3.88
CA ILE A 60 -10.04 -31.83 -4.64
C ILE A 60 -8.96 -30.73 -4.74
N LEU A 61 -9.38 -29.49 -4.99
CA LEU A 61 -8.46 -28.36 -5.10
C LEU A 61 -7.92 -27.93 -3.74
N ALA A 62 -8.75 -28.00 -2.69
CA ALA A 62 -8.30 -27.80 -1.31
C ALA A 62 -7.23 -28.83 -0.91
N ALA A 63 -7.45 -30.12 -1.20
CA ALA A 63 -6.46 -31.16 -0.93
C ALA A 63 -5.15 -30.99 -1.73
N GLU A 64 -5.21 -30.45 -2.95
CA GLU A 64 -4.02 -30.12 -3.73
C GLU A 64 -3.26 -28.92 -3.16
N LEU A 65 -3.96 -27.88 -2.67
CA LEU A 65 -3.33 -26.78 -1.94
C LEU A 65 -2.58 -27.31 -0.71
N ASP A 66 -3.24 -28.10 0.13
CA ASP A 66 -2.63 -28.74 1.29
C ASP A 66 -1.38 -29.55 0.92
N ARG A 67 -1.41 -30.28 -0.20
CA ARG A 67 -0.28 -31.08 -0.69
C ARG A 67 0.89 -30.18 -1.10
N VAL A 68 0.60 -29.06 -1.76
CA VAL A 68 1.59 -28.07 -2.19
C VAL A 68 2.20 -27.34 -0.99
N GLU A 69 1.38 -26.97 0.01
CA GLU A 69 1.85 -26.39 1.27
C GLU A 69 2.80 -27.33 2.02
N ARG A 70 2.51 -28.64 1.99
CA ARG A 70 3.39 -29.68 2.53
C ARG A 70 4.64 -29.95 1.66
N GLY A 71 4.84 -29.21 0.57
CA GLY A 71 6.00 -29.31 -0.32
C GLY A 71 6.10 -30.64 -1.07
N GLN A 72 5.02 -31.43 -1.12
CA GLN A 72 5.04 -32.72 -1.79
C GLN A 72 5.04 -32.49 -3.31
N LYS A 73 5.86 -33.23 -4.06
CA LYS A 73 5.89 -33.14 -5.53
C LYS A 73 4.78 -33.99 -6.13
N LEU A 74 4.11 -33.47 -7.14
CA LEU A 74 3.07 -34.20 -7.86
C LEU A 74 3.72 -35.10 -8.92
N ASN A 75 3.56 -36.41 -8.80
CA ASN A 75 3.92 -37.36 -9.87
C ASN A 75 2.75 -37.48 -10.85
N ALA A 76 2.44 -36.38 -11.56
CA ALA A 76 1.19 -36.23 -12.31
C ALA A 76 1.20 -36.87 -13.71
N ILE A 77 2.37 -37.02 -14.33
CA ILE A 77 2.45 -37.36 -15.75
C ILE A 77 3.28 -38.62 -15.93
N ASP A 78 2.59 -39.70 -16.26
CA ASP A 78 3.23 -40.91 -16.75
C ASP A 78 3.69 -40.70 -18.20
N THR A 79 4.99 -40.44 -18.36
CA THR A 79 5.61 -40.26 -19.67
C THR A 79 5.81 -41.58 -20.42
N SER A 80 5.62 -42.74 -19.76
CA SER A 80 5.77 -44.05 -20.40
C SER A 80 4.67 -44.32 -21.43
N ARG A 81 3.48 -43.72 -21.24
CA ARG A 81 2.34 -43.81 -22.16
C ARG A 81 2.62 -43.21 -23.54
N TYR A 82 3.53 -42.23 -23.63
CA TYR A 82 3.91 -41.60 -24.90
C TYR A 82 5.15 -42.23 -25.53
N ARG A 83 5.69 -43.29 -24.93
CA ARG A 83 6.81 -44.07 -25.46
C ARG A 83 6.29 -45.42 -25.97
N LEU A 84 7.07 -46.08 -26.82
CA LEU A 84 6.83 -47.44 -27.28
C LEU A 84 7.82 -48.39 -26.59
N PRO A 85 7.65 -48.68 -25.29
CA PRO A 85 8.53 -49.63 -24.62
C PRO A 85 8.27 -51.04 -25.17
N LYS A 86 9.35 -51.77 -25.46
CA LYS A 86 9.29 -53.22 -25.66
C LYS A 86 8.88 -53.87 -24.32
N PRO A 87 8.04 -54.92 -24.32
CA PRO A 87 7.77 -55.67 -23.10
C PRO A 87 9.08 -56.20 -22.48
N PRO A 88 9.13 -56.35 -21.14
CA PRO A 88 10.33 -56.73 -20.41
C PRO A 88 10.76 -58.19 -20.66
N GLN A 89 9.86 -59.05 -21.10
CA GLN A 89 10.13 -60.44 -21.47
C GLN A 89 9.54 -60.72 -22.85
N ASP A 90 10.31 -61.41 -23.70
CA ASP A 90 9.92 -61.68 -25.08
C ASP A 90 8.78 -62.71 -25.17
N ASP A 91 8.62 -63.56 -24.15
CA ASP A 91 7.59 -64.59 -24.08
C ASP A 91 6.27 -64.10 -23.45
N ASP A 92 6.20 -62.85 -22.98
CA ASP A 92 5.01 -62.28 -22.35
C ASP A 92 3.97 -61.81 -23.38
N LEU A 93 3.03 -62.70 -23.70
CA LEU A 93 1.94 -62.44 -24.65
C LEU A 93 1.07 -61.24 -24.24
N GLU A 94 0.83 -61.00 -22.95
CA GLU A 94 0.01 -59.88 -22.49
C GLU A 94 0.76 -58.54 -22.59
N GLY A 95 2.05 -58.54 -22.28
CA GLY A 95 2.93 -57.40 -22.47
C GLY A 95 3.00 -56.94 -23.93
N TRP A 96 3.10 -57.88 -24.87
CA TRP A 96 3.06 -57.58 -26.31
C TRP A 96 1.70 -57.03 -26.76
N LYS A 97 0.58 -57.55 -26.27
CA LYS A 97 -0.77 -57.01 -26.58
C LYS A 97 -0.89 -55.56 -26.12
N LYS A 98 -0.49 -55.25 -24.87
CA LYS A 98 -0.50 -53.89 -24.33
C LYS A 98 0.40 -52.94 -25.13
N ALA A 99 1.58 -53.40 -25.56
CA ALA A 99 2.48 -52.61 -26.39
C ALA A 99 1.87 -52.29 -27.77
N VAL A 100 1.19 -53.26 -28.40
CA VAL A 100 0.48 -53.05 -29.67
C VAL A 100 -0.69 -52.10 -29.53
N ASP A 101 -1.49 -52.22 -28.46
CA ASP A 101 -2.62 -51.32 -28.20
C ASP A 101 -2.13 -49.88 -27.94
N ASN A 102 -1.03 -49.72 -27.19
CA ASN A 102 -0.37 -48.42 -27.02
C ASN A 102 0.14 -47.85 -28.36
N ALA A 103 0.74 -48.69 -29.21
CA ALA A 103 1.21 -48.26 -30.54
C ALA A 103 0.07 -47.79 -31.45
N ARG A 104 -1.07 -48.49 -31.43
CA ARG A 104 -2.28 -48.07 -32.16
C ARG A 104 -2.81 -46.74 -31.63
N ALA A 105 -2.92 -46.59 -30.32
CA ALA A 105 -3.35 -45.32 -29.71
C ALA A 105 -2.42 -44.16 -30.09
N GLN A 106 -1.10 -44.40 -30.11
CA GLN A 106 -0.13 -43.38 -30.51
C GLN A 106 -0.23 -43.01 -31.98
N LEU A 107 -0.49 -43.97 -32.87
CA LEU A 107 -0.70 -43.70 -34.30
C LEU A 107 -1.89 -42.74 -34.49
N GLU A 108 -3.01 -43.02 -33.83
CA GLU A 108 -4.20 -42.15 -33.88
C GLU A 108 -3.93 -40.76 -33.29
N HIS A 109 -3.15 -40.68 -32.21
CA HIS A 109 -2.70 -39.40 -31.65
C HIS A 109 -1.80 -38.62 -32.63
N GLN A 110 -0.87 -39.27 -33.34
CA GLN A 110 -0.05 -38.61 -34.35
C GLN A 110 -0.89 -38.13 -35.53
N TYR A 111 -1.88 -38.92 -35.96
CA TYR A 111 -2.81 -38.52 -37.01
C TYR A 111 -3.62 -37.27 -36.60
N SER A 112 -4.17 -37.28 -35.39
CA SER A 112 -4.88 -36.12 -34.83
C SER A 112 -3.97 -34.89 -34.71
N ARG A 113 -2.71 -35.09 -34.30
CA ARG A 113 -1.71 -34.04 -34.22
C ARG A 113 -1.40 -33.44 -35.59
N LEU A 114 -1.32 -34.27 -36.64
CA LEU A 114 -1.09 -33.80 -38.00
C LEU A 114 -2.23 -32.88 -38.45
N ILE A 115 -3.49 -33.30 -38.26
CA ILE A 115 -4.66 -32.47 -38.56
C ILE A 115 -4.62 -31.14 -37.80
N ASN A 116 -4.30 -31.18 -36.51
CA ASN A 116 -4.19 -29.97 -35.70
C ASN A 116 -3.06 -29.04 -36.18
N LEU A 117 -1.93 -29.60 -36.61
CA LEU A 117 -0.81 -28.83 -37.17
C LEU A 117 -1.17 -28.23 -38.53
N GLU A 118 -1.91 -28.94 -39.37
CA GLU A 118 -2.41 -28.41 -40.64
C GLU A 118 -3.36 -27.22 -40.41
N LEU A 119 -4.29 -27.36 -39.45
CA LEU A 119 -5.17 -26.27 -39.04
C LEU A 119 -4.38 -25.09 -38.46
N LEU A 120 -3.40 -25.36 -37.61
CA LEU A 120 -2.54 -24.32 -37.02
C LEU A 120 -1.70 -23.62 -38.10
N ASN A 121 -1.16 -24.33 -39.07
CA ASN A 121 -0.39 -23.72 -40.14
C ASN A 121 -1.28 -22.83 -41.03
N LYS A 122 -2.52 -23.26 -41.28
CA LYS A 122 -3.48 -22.52 -42.10
C LYS A 122 -4.04 -21.27 -41.41
N PHE A 123 -4.41 -21.37 -40.13
CA PHE A 123 -5.14 -20.31 -39.42
C PHE A 123 -4.33 -19.62 -38.33
N GLY A 124 -3.31 -20.27 -37.79
CA GLY A 124 -2.47 -19.78 -36.70
C GLY A 124 -1.86 -18.41 -36.98
N PRO A 125 -1.16 -18.19 -38.11
CA PRO A 125 -0.55 -16.89 -38.38
C PRO A 125 -1.56 -15.72 -38.36
N ASN A 126 -2.77 -15.92 -38.90
CA ASN A 126 -3.80 -14.89 -38.91
C ASN A 126 -4.43 -14.70 -37.53
N ALA A 127 -4.72 -15.79 -36.81
CA ALA A 127 -5.24 -15.72 -35.44
C ALA A 127 -4.26 -14.99 -34.50
N TRP A 128 -2.96 -15.29 -34.62
CA TRP A 128 -1.92 -14.62 -33.83
C TRP A 128 -1.80 -13.13 -34.14
N LYS A 129 -1.94 -12.72 -35.41
CA LYS A 129 -1.97 -11.30 -35.78
C LYS A 129 -3.16 -10.57 -35.18
N ILE A 130 -4.35 -11.17 -35.22
CA ILE A 130 -5.56 -10.59 -34.61
C ILE A 130 -5.39 -10.48 -33.10
N HIS A 131 -4.90 -11.54 -32.45
CA HIS A 131 -4.62 -11.53 -31.02
C HIS A 131 -3.61 -10.43 -30.65
N ASN A 132 -2.53 -10.28 -31.42
CA ASN A 132 -1.54 -9.23 -31.20
C ASN A 132 -2.16 -7.83 -31.37
N PHE A 133 -2.97 -7.59 -32.40
CA PHE A 133 -3.70 -6.33 -32.58
C PHE A 133 -4.63 -6.01 -31.40
N GLN A 134 -5.37 -7.01 -30.90
CA GLN A 134 -6.22 -6.85 -29.71
C GLN A 134 -5.37 -6.52 -28.48
N LEU A 135 -4.24 -7.20 -28.31
CA LEU A 135 -3.33 -6.95 -27.20
C LEU A 135 -2.75 -5.53 -27.25
N GLU A 136 -2.33 -5.06 -28.42
CA GLU A 136 -1.88 -3.67 -28.63
C GLU A 136 -2.97 -2.66 -28.28
N ALA A 137 -4.22 -2.90 -28.70
CA ALA A 137 -5.35 -2.04 -28.34
C ALA A 137 -5.62 -2.01 -26.84
N THR A 138 -5.56 -3.17 -26.16
CA THR A 138 -5.70 -3.23 -24.70
C THR A 138 -4.57 -2.50 -23.98
N ASN A 139 -3.33 -2.63 -24.47
CA ASN A 139 -2.18 -1.95 -23.92
C ASN A 139 -2.32 -0.42 -24.06
N ALA A 140 -2.67 0.06 -25.26
CA ALA A 140 -2.93 1.48 -25.48
C ALA A 140 -4.05 2.04 -24.57
N SER A 141 -5.12 1.27 -24.35
CA SER A 141 -6.20 1.65 -23.43
C SER A 141 -5.71 1.74 -21.98
N LEU A 142 -4.89 0.79 -21.53
CA LEU A 142 -4.31 0.82 -20.18
C LEU A 142 -3.34 1.99 -20.00
N GLN A 143 -2.49 2.27 -20.99
CA GLN A 143 -1.59 3.41 -20.96
C GLN A 143 -2.37 4.73 -20.87
N ALA A 144 -3.43 4.88 -21.66
CA ALA A 144 -4.29 6.07 -21.59
C ALA A 144 -4.94 6.25 -20.21
N LYS A 145 -5.32 5.15 -19.54
CA LYS A 145 -5.84 5.21 -18.16
C LYS A 145 -4.75 5.64 -17.17
N ILE A 146 -3.53 5.13 -17.30
CA ILE A 146 -2.39 5.53 -16.45
C ILE A 146 -2.13 7.03 -16.60
N ASP A 147 -2.10 7.53 -17.83
CA ASP A 147 -1.89 8.95 -18.10
C ASP A 147 -3.03 9.80 -17.53
N ASP A 148 -4.27 9.32 -17.62
CA ASP A 148 -5.43 10.00 -17.04
C ASP A 148 -5.37 10.09 -15.52
N TYR A 149 -5.06 8.98 -14.84
CA TYR A 149 -4.87 8.97 -13.39
C TYR A 149 -3.69 9.83 -12.96
N SER A 150 -2.59 9.81 -13.70
CA SER A 150 -1.42 10.65 -13.43
C SER A 150 -1.75 12.14 -13.52
N ARG A 151 -2.54 12.55 -14.52
CA ARG A 151 -3.05 13.93 -14.63
C ARG A 151 -3.94 14.30 -13.45
N LYS A 152 -4.89 13.43 -13.08
CA LYS A 152 -5.79 13.66 -11.92
C LYS A 152 -5.01 13.80 -10.62
N ILE A 153 -4.02 12.94 -10.39
CA ILE A 153 -3.12 13.02 -9.21
C ILE A 153 -2.35 14.34 -9.22
N MET A 154 -1.80 14.74 -10.38
CA MET A 154 -1.06 15.98 -10.50
C MET A 154 -1.94 17.21 -10.24
N GLU A 155 -3.16 17.26 -10.80
CA GLU A 155 -4.11 18.35 -10.55
C GLU A 155 -4.48 18.43 -9.07
N LEU A 156 -4.78 17.29 -8.45
CA LEU A 156 -5.12 17.23 -7.03
C LEU A 156 -3.94 17.68 -6.15
N ASN A 157 -2.71 17.23 -6.46
CA ASN A 157 -1.51 17.66 -5.75
C ASN A 157 -1.24 19.16 -5.94
N LYS A 158 -1.50 19.69 -7.14
CA LYS A 158 -1.41 21.13 -7.42
C LYS A 158 -2.41 21.92 -6.56
N LEU A 159 -3.66 21.48 -6.50
CA LEU A 159 -4.70 22.12 -5.67
C LEU A 159 -4.30 22.08 -4.18
N ARG A 160 -3.93 20.90 -3.66
CA ARG A 160 -3.44 20.76 -2.28
C ARG A 160 -2.28 21.69 -1.98
N LYS A 161 -1.30 21.79 -2.88
CA LYS A 161 -0.16 22.68 -2.70
C LYS A 161 -0.57 24.15 -2.66
N LEU A 162 -1.49 24.58 -3.53
CA LEU A 162 -1.99 25.95 -3.54
C LEU A 162 -2.74 26.29 -2.24
N ASP A 163 -3.63 25.41 -1.81
CA ASP A 163 -4.43 25.60 -0.59
C ASP A 163 -3.50 25.66 0.64
N GLN A 164 -2.60 24.69 0.80
CA GLN A 164 -1.66 24.67 1.92
C GLN A 164 -0.69 25.86 1.89
N THR A 165 -0.27 26.33 0.71
CA THR A 165 0.58 27.52 0.61
C THR A 165 -0.16 28.78 1.07
N ARG A 166 -1.44 28.90 0.73
CA ARG A 166 -2.29 30.02 1.17
C ARG A 166 -2.50 29.99 2.68
N GLU A 167 -2.95 28.86 3.21
CA GLU A 167 -3.18 28.71 4.65
C GLU A 167 -1.88 28.85 5.46
N GLY A 168 -0.77 28.30 4.95
CA GLY A 168 0.56 28.48 5.55
C GLY A 168 1.07 29.92 5.55
N GLN A 169 0.61 30.79 4.65
CA GLN A 169 0.87 32.24 4.74
C GLN A 169 0.07 32.88 5.87
N ILE A 170 -1.20 32.50 6.03
CA ILE A 170 -2.08 33.00 7.09
C ILE A 170 -1.55 32.57 8.46
N LEU A 171 -1.15 31.30 8.62
CA LEU A 171 -0.54 30.78 9.85
C LEU A 171 0.72 31.55 10.24
N ARG A 172 1.62 31.82 9.28
CA ARG A 172 2.83 32.63 9.54
C ARG A 172 2.50 34.07 9.97
N GLN A 173 1.47 34.69 9.37
CA GLN A 173 1.02 36.02 9.79
C GLN A 173 0.42 36.01 11.20
N LEU A 174 -0.38 35.00 11.53
CA LEU A 174 -0.96 34.83 12.86
C LEU A 174 0.13 34.58 13.92
N GLN A 175 1.11 33.74 13.60
CA GLN A 175 2.26 33.49 14.47
C GLN A 175 3.10 34.75 14.70
N ALA A 176 3.34 35.55 13.65
CA ALA A 176 4.05 36.82 13.79
C ALA A 176 3.30 37.80 14.70
N LYS A 177 1.99 37.97 14.51
CA LYS A 177 1.14 38.80 15.38
C LYS A 177 1.14 38.29 16.82
N TRP A 178 1.06 36.98 17.00
CA TRP A 178 1.10 36.38 18.33
C TRP A 178 2.44 36.65 19.02
N ASN A 179 3.57 36.46 18.33
CA ASN A 179 4.90 36.78 18.85
C ASN A 179 5.03 38.27 19.22
N GLU A 180 4.48 39.16 18.39
CA GLU A 180 4.45 40.60 18.66
C GLU A 180 3.62 40.92 19.92
N HIS A 181 2.43 40.32 20.05
CA HIS A 181 1.59 40.49 21.25
C HIS A 181 2.28 39.96 22.51
N VAL A 182 2.95 38.82 22.44
CA VAL A 182 3.71 38.28 23.57
C VAL A 182 4.87 39.21 23.93
N ALA A 183 5.61 39.71 22.94
CA ALA A 183 6.72 40.64 23.17
C ALA A 183 6.25 41.97 23.77
N THR A 184 5.16 42.55 23.26
CA THR A 184 4.60 43.80 23.80
C THR A 184 4.03 43.60 25.20
N HIS A 185 3.39 42.46 25.50
CA HIS A 185 2.95 42.13 26.85
C HIS A 185 4.12 42.04 27.83
N ILE A 186 5.19 41.33 27.46
CA ILE A 186 6.41 41.25 28.29
C ILE A 186 7.01 42.64 28.51
N GLN A 187 7.09 43.47 27.47
CA GLN A 187 7.60 44.85 27.60
C GLN A 187 6.74 45.68 28.56
N LEU A 188 5.41 45.58 28.49
CA LEU A 188 4.50 46.27 29.40
C LEU A 188 4.67 45.80 30.85
N GLU A 189 4.75 44.49 31.09
CA GLU A 189 5.01 43.93 32.43
C GLU A 189 6.35 44.43 33.00
N THR A 190 7.41 44.46 32.18
CA THR A 190 8.70 44.98 32.64
C THR A 190 8.67 46.48 32.95
N ALA A 191 7.98 47.28 32.14
CA ALA A 191 7.81 48.71 32.38
C ALA A 191 6.96 48.97 33.63
N TYR A 192 5.90 48.20 33.83
CA TYR A 192 5.03 48.26 35.01
C TYR A 192 5.82 47.95 36.29
N LEU A 193 6.60 46.86 36.30
CA LEU A 193 7.47 46.52 37.44
C LEU A 193 8.52 47.60 37.71
N GLY A 194 9.10 48.20 36.66
CA GLY A 194 10.02 49.33 36.79
C GLY A 194 9.36 50.55 37.45
N MET A 195 8.16 50.92 36.99
CA MET A 195 7.38 52.02 37.57
C MET A 195 6.96 51.73 39.02
N GLU A 196 6.53 50.52 39.35
CA GLU A 196 6.22 50.14 40.74
C GLU A 196 7.45 50.29 41.66
N LEU A 197 8.64 49.92 41.19
CA LEU A 197 9.88 50.09 41.94
C LEU A 197 10.19 51.58 42.16
N GLU A 198 10.04 52.41 41.14
CA GLU A 198 10.21 53.87 41.27
C GLU A 198 9.21 54.48 42.26
N VAL A 199 7.94 54.09 42.21
CA VAL A 199 6.91 54.53 43.17
C VAL A 199 7.29 54.12 44.58
N LYS A 200 7.70 52.86 44.81
CA LYS A 200 8.14 52.39 46.13
C LYS A 200 9.36 53.17 46.64
N LEU A 201 10.32 53.49 45.77
CA LEU A 201 11.50 54.29 46.13
C LEU A 201 11.11 55.72 46.51
N LEU A 202 10.20 56.35 45.76
CA LEU A 202 9.70 57.68 46.06
C LEU A 202 8.88 57.71 47.37
N GLU A 203 8.02 56.71 47.60
CA GLU A 203 7.29 56.56 48.86
C GLU A 203 8.23 56.42 50.05
N GLN A 204 9.35 55.68 49.91
CA GLN A 204 10.38 55.64 50.95
C GLN A 204 11.08 56.99 51.14
N GLN A 205 11.37 57.73 50.07
CA GLN A 205 12.02 59.04 50.17
C GLN A 205 11.11 60.11 50.81
N TYR A 206 9.82 60.14 50.45
CA TYR A 206 8.86 61.13 50.97
C TYR A 206 8.19 60.70 52.28
N GLY A 207 8.06 59.40 52.54
CA GLY A 207 7.58 58.87 53.83
C GLY A 207 8.54 59.15 55.00
N VAL A 208 9.83 59.31 54.73
CA VAL A 208 10.83 59.74 55.73
C VAL A 208 10.73 61.24 56.05
N VAL A 209 10.19 62.06 55.13
CA VAL A 209 10.03 63.51 55.32
C VAL A 209 8.81 63.83 56.20
N SER A 210 7.78 62.98 56.26
CA SER A 210 6.62 63.19 57.14
C SER A 210 6.83 62.81 58.61
N GLU A 211 7.93 62.14 58.97
CA GLU A 211 8.25 61.82 60.37
C GLU A 211 9.21 62.84 61.03
N HIS A 212 9.72 63.83 60.27
CA HIS A 212 10.69 64.82 60.76
C HIS A 212 10.17 66.28 60.73
N SER A 213 8.86 66.49 60.90
CA SER A 213 8.28 67.83 61.14
C SER A 213 7.19 67.79 62.20
#